data_AF-A0A4S8LSK2-F1
#
_entry.id   AF-A0A4S8LSK2-F1
#
_cell.length_a   1.000
_cell.length_b   1.000
_cell.length_c   1.000
_cell.angle_alpha   90.00
_cell.angle_beta   90.00
_cell.angle_gamma   90.00
#
_symmetry.space_group_name_H-M   'P 1'
#
loop_
_entity.id
_entity.type
_entity.pdbx_description
1 polymer ?
#
loop_
_entity_poly.entity_id
_entity_poly.type
_entity_poly.pdbx_seq_one_letter_code
_entity_poly.pdbx_strand_id
1 'polypeptide(L)'
;MYNNSNRNSQSTQPLLTAHWRRILTLGSSGPWTKGAVCRNPREEEHKQVTDIMQSLFAQTRPGLSPFPSSTLLLTPVNQAKQLMRELSLLNFRHQLLQVDELVDESRPRASPTTTKAQLQVALANHTRSRLMLVDRVLGGSGDLSTITFVDLGIAADKWLDRVEPLPSFWKLMDSWSGTKDSIWNRGADSNISKMPSVGEEWERVLVHFYVQTHFNVIGYAPVLPRKI
;
A
#
# COMPACT_ATOMS: atom_id res chain seq x y z
N MET A 1 58.67 -3.19 -0.26
CA MET A 1 57.78 -2.19 -0.88
C MET A 1 56.37 -2.77 -0.88
N TYR A 2 55.51 -2.26 0.01
CA TYR A 2 54.12 -2.70 0.14
C TYR A 2 53.26 -1.98 -0.90
N ASN A 3 52.58 -2.73 -1.77
CA ASN A 3 51.57 -2.18 -2.66
C ASN A 3 50.23 -2.07 -1.92
N ASN A 4 49.86 -0.83 -1.61
CA ASN A 4 48.56 -0.43 -1.09
C ASN A 4 47.45 -0.76 -2.11
N SER A 5 46.76 -1.88 -1.91
CA SER A 5 45.45 -2.08 -2.51
C SER A 5 44.41 -1.41 -1.62
N ASN A 6 44.10 -0.15 -1.93
CA ASN A 6 42.94 0.57 -1.40
C ASN A 6 41.67 -0.20 -1.79
N ARG A 7 41.26 -1.15 -0.94
CA ARG A 7 39.87 -1.59 -0.90
C ARG A 7 39.08 -0.38 -0.40
N ASN A 8 38.52 0.37 -1.35
CA ASN A 8 37.43 1.30 -1.09
C ASN A 8 36.33 0.49 -0.41
N SER A 9 36.39 0.50 0.92
CA SER A 9 35.31 0.11 1.80
C SER A 9 34.26 1.17 1.56
N GLN A 10 33.40 0.96 0.57
CA GLN A 10 32.19 1.76 0.42
C GLN A 10 31.47 1.60 1.75
N SER A 11 31.59 2.63 2.61
CA SER A 11 30.82 2.69 3.84
C SER A 11 29.37 2.66 3.39
N THR A 12 28.71 1.53 3.61
CA THR A 12 27.29 1.37 3.38
C THR A 12 26.59 2.29 4.37
N GLN A 13 26.41 3.56 3.97
CA GLN A 13 25.62 4.48 4.76
C GLN A 13 24.25 3.85 4.95
N PRO A 14 23.70 3.87 6.18
CA PRO A 14 22.37 3.35 6.42
C PRO A 14 21.41 4.07 5.49
N LEU A 15 20.57 3.30 4.79
CA LEU A 15 19.54 3.86 3.91
C LEU A 15 18.68 4.83 4.72
N LEU A 16 18.62 6.09 4.28
CA LEU A 16 17.74 7.09 4.89
C LEU A 16 16.28 6.59 4.89
N THR A 17 15.48 6.95 5.90
CA THR A 17 14.07 6.57 6.03
C THR A 17 13.24 6.84 4.77
N ALA A 18 13.55 7.93 4.05
CA ALA A 18 12.90 8.25 2.78
C ALA A 18 13.12 7.18 1.70
N HIS A 19 14.28 6.54 1.66
CA HIS A 19 14.56 5.43 0.75
C HIS A 19 13.74 4.20 1.12
N TRP A 20 13.67 3.85 2.41
CA TRP A 20 12.84 2.73 2.86
C TRP A 20 11.36 2.93 2.58
N ARG A 21 10.83 4.14 2.81
CA ARG A 21 9.46 4.49 2.42
C ARG A 21 9.25 4.27 0.93
N ARG A 22 10.14 4.79 0.09
CA ARG A 22 10.08 4.58 -1.37
C ARG A 22 10.12 3.10 -1.75
N ILE A 23 11.05 2.32 -1.20
CA ILE A 23 11.18 0.87 -1.44
C ILE A 23 9.88 0.13 -1.09
N LEU A 24 9.32 0.39 0.10
CA LEU A 24 8.10 -0.26 0.58
C LEU A 24 6.84 0.17 -0.19
N THR A 25 6.89 1.33 -0.85
CA THR A 25 5.76 1.90 -1.60
C THR A 25 5.76 1.52 -3.09
N LEU A 26 6.89 1.04 -3.61
CA LEU A 26 7.01 0.49 -4.94
C LEU A 26 6.32 -0.88 -4.98
N GLY A 27 5.00 -0.86 -4.97
CA GLY A 27 4.18 -2.05 -5.14
C GLY A 27 4.49 -2.71 -6.49
N SER A 28 4.86 -3.98 -6.43
CA SER A 28 4.66 -4.98 -7.49
C SER A 28 5.24 -4.64 -8.85
N SER A 29 6.36 -3.93 -8.92
CA SER A 29 7.12 -3.91 -10.15
C SER A 29 7.82 -5.27 -10.25
N GLY A 30 7.37 -6.09 -11.22
CA GLY A 30 7.85 -7.47 -11.42
C GLY A 30 9.39 -7.55 -11.49
N PRO A 31 9.98 -8.74 -11.36
CA PRO A 31 11.44 -8.89 -11.20
C PRO A 31 12.19 -8.10 -12.28
N TRP A 32 13.06 -7.18 -11.85
CA TRP A 32 13.91 -6.43 -12.77
C TRP A 32 14.85 -7.38 -13.50
N THR A 33 14.72 -7.46 -14.81
CA THR A 33 15.58 -8.30 -15.66
C THR A 33 16.94 -7.63 -15.81
N LYS A 34 18.01 -8.30 -15.39
CA LYS A 34 19.39 -7.83 -15.62
C LYS A 34 19.59 -7.52 -17.10
N GLY A 35 19.91 -6.26 -17.41
CA GLY A 35 20.11 -5.77 -18.79
C GLY A 35 18.97 -4.93 -19.35
N ALA A 36 17.86 -4.73 -18.62
CA ALA A 36 16.81 -3.80 -19.04
C ALA A 36 17.34 -2.35 -19.06
N VAL A 37 17.05 -1.63 -20.14
CA VAL A 37 17.35 -0.20 -20.27
C VAL A 37 16.23 0.58 -19.59
N CYS A 38 16.55 1.42 -18.62
CA CYS A 38 15.57 2.31 -17.97
C CYS A 38 15.08 3.33 -19.00
N ARG A 39 13.78 3.34 -19.30
CA ARG A 39 13.16 4.24 -20.27
C ARG A 39 12.40 5.38 -19.61
N ASN A 40 12.15 5.29 -18.30
CA ASN A 40 11.50 6.35 -17.53
C ASN A 40 12.07 6.45 -16.10
N PRO A 41 11.83 7.57 -15.39
CA PRO A 41 12.34 7.79 -14.03
C PRO A 41 11.90 6.71 -13.03
N ARG A 42 10.69 6.18 -13.18
CA ARG A 42 10.12 5.14 -12.31
C ARG A 42 10.83 3.79 -12.46
N GLU A 43 11.30 3.46 -13.66
CA GLU A 43 12.11 2.28 -13.95
C GLU A 43 13.53 2.41 -13.40
N GLU A 44 14.12 3.61 -13.47
CA GLU A 44 15.42 3.91 -12.85
C GLU A 44 15.35 3.78 -11.33
N GLU A 45 14.29 4.31 -10.71
CA GLU A 45 14.04 4.15 -9.27
C GLU A 45 13.87 2.68 -8.87
N HIS A 46 13.11 1.91 -9.63
CA HIS A 46 12.91 0.49 -9.36
C HIS A 46 14.22 -0.32 -9.50
N LYS A 47 15.06 0.01 -10.49
CA LYS A 47 16.39 -0.58 -10.64
C LYS A 47 17.28 -0.27 -9.44
N GLN A 48 17.35 0.99 -9.01
CA GLN A 48 18.16 1.40 -7.85
C GLN A 48 17.73 0.68 -6.58
N VAL A 49 16.42 0.58 -6.33
CA VAL A 49 15.87 -0.17 -5.20
C VAL A 49 16.22 -1.66 -5.27
N THR A 50 16.12 -2.25 -6.47
CA THR A 50 16.46 -3.67 -6.67
C THR A 50 17.94 -3.92 -6.41
N ASP A 51 18.83 -3.07 -6.93
CA ASP A 51 20.28 -3.18 -6.75
C ASP A 51 20.65 -3.04 -5.27
N ILE A 52 20.03 -2.10 -4.55
CA ILE A 52 20.19 -1.94 -3.11
C ILE A 52 19.79 -3.22 -2.37
N MET A 53 18.58 -3.75 -2.62
CA MET A 53 18.08 -4.96 -1.94
C MET A 53 18.95 -6.19 -2.25
N GLN A 54 19.33 -6.39 -3.51
CA GLN A 54 20.23 -7.47 -3.91
C GLN A 54 21.61 -7.34 -3.24
N SER A 55 22.15 -6.13 -3.14
CA SER A 55 23.41 -5.89 -2.44
C SER A 55 23.32 -6.20 -0.94
N LEU A 56 22.19 -5.90 -0.30
CA LEU A 56 21.93 -6.22 1.10
C LEU A 56 21.82 -7.73 1.30
N PHE A 57 21.01 -8.42 0.51
CA PHE A 57 20.87 -9.88 0.60
C PHE A 57 22.16 -10.63 0.27
N ALA A 58 22.99 -10.11 -0.64
CA ALA A 58 24.31 -10.69 -0.93
C ALA A 58 25.29 -10.56 0.26
N GLN A 59 25.09 -9.55 1.11
CA GLN A 59 25.85 -9.37 2.36
C GLN A 59 25.33 -10.28 3.49
N THR A 60 24.03 -10.60 3.49
CA THR A 60 23.41 -11.53 4.45
C THR A 60 23.62 -12.99 4.02
N ARG A 61 24.84 -13.52 4.18
CA ARG A 61 25.12 -14.95 3.97
C ARG A 61 24.48 -15.82 5.06
N PRO A 62 24.06 -17.06 4.76
CA PRO A 62 23.68 -18.03 5.80
C PRO A 62 24.85 -18.22 6.78
N GLY A 63 24.66 -17.85 8.04
CA GLY A 63 25.68 -17.97 9.10
C GLY A 63 26.27 -16.65 9.62
N LEU A 64 25.96 -15.50 9.00
CA LEU A 64 26.20 -14.19 9.62
C LEU A 64 24.99 -13.81 10.47
N SER A 65 25.22 -13.40 11.73
CA SER A 65 24.14 -12.84 12.57
C SER A 65 23.51 -11.66 11.82
N PRO A 66 22.20 -11.71 11.49
CA PRO A 66 21.53 -10.63 10.76
C PRO A 66 21.38 -9.37 11.61
N PHE A 67 21.72 -9.44 12.90
CA PHE A 67 21.62 -8.34 13.83
C PHE A 67 22.96 -7.60 13.89
N PRO A 68 22.98 -6.26 13.66
CA PRO A 68 24.17 -5.47 13.92
C PRO A 68 24.55 -5.63 15.39
N SER A 69 25.85 -5.86 15.65
CA SER A 69 26.41 -5.91 17.02
C SER A 69 26.33 -4.57 17.76
N SER A 70 25.82 -3.53 17.09
CA SER A 70 25.55 -2.23 17.69
C SER A 70 24.41 -2.36 18.68
N THR A 71 24.67 -1.96 19.93
CA THR A 71 23.65 -1.69 20.94
C THR A 71 22.49 -0.96 20.29
N LEU A 72 21.33 -1.63 20.25
CA LEU A 72 20.05 -1.05 19.82
C LEU A 72 19.91 0.31 20.49
N LEU A 73 20.09 1.39 19.73
CA LEU A 73 19.54 2.68 20.10
C LEU A 73 18.04 2.41 20.20
N LEU A 74 17.53 2.33 21.43
CA LEU A 74 16.11 2.17 21.71
C LEU A 74 15.42 3.34 21.01
N THR A 75 14.84 3.07 19.85
CA THR A 75 13.98 4.03 19.15
C THR A 75 12.95 4.48 20.18
N PRO A 76 12.87 5.80 20.50
CA PRO A 76 11.91 6.29 21.47
C PRO A 76 10.53 5.71 21.15
N VAL A 77 9.78 5.29 22.17
CA VAL A 77 8.51 4.56 21.99
C VAL A 77 7.57 5.28 21.01
N ASN A 78 7.58 6.61 21.00
CA ASN A 78 6.80 7.42 20.07
C ASN A 78 7.23 7.25 18.59
N GLN A 79 8.54 7.20 18.32
CA GLN A 79 9.07 6.93 16.98
C GLN A 79 8.78 5.50 16.53
N ALA A 80 8.84 4.52 17.45
CA ALA A 80 8.48 3.14 17.15
C ALA A 80 6.98 2.99 16.81
N LYS A 81 6.10 3.65 17.57
CA LYS A 81 4.66 3.72 17.29
C LYS A 81 4.37 4.36 15.95
N GLN A 82 5.05 5.46 15.63
CA GLN A 82 4.94 6.14 14.33
C GLN A 82 5.34 5.22 13.18
N LEU A 83 6.49 4.54 13.29
CA LEU A 83 6.96 3.61 12.26
C LEU A 83 5.97 2.44 12.08
N MET A 84 5.50 1.84 13.18
CA MET A 84 4.53 0.75 13.10
C MET A 84 3.22 1.19 12.45
N ARG A 85 2.79 2.43 12.68
CA ARG A 85 1.62 3.01 12.03
C ARG A 85 1.83 3.19 10.52
N GLU A 86 2.97 3.75 10.11
CA GLU A 86 3.33 3.86 8.69
C GLU A 86 3.35 2.49 8.00
N LEU A 87 4.04 1.52 8.60
CA LEU A 87 4.11 0.16 8.06
C LEU A 87 2.73 -0.47 7.94
N SER A 88 1.85 -0.26 8.92
CA SER A 88 0.48 -0.76 8.86
C SER A 88 -0.33 -0.14 7.72
N LEU A 89 -0.19 1.16 7.45
CA LEU A 89 -0.86 1.85 6.36
C LEU A 89 -0.33 1.40 4.99
N LEU A 90 0.99 1.26 4.85
CA LEU A 90 1.63 0.77 3.64
C LEU A 90 1.18 -0.67 3.33
N ASN A 91 1.17 -1.53 4.34
CA ASN A 91 0.78 -2.93 4.18
C ASN A 91 -0.72 -3.04 3.85
N PHE A 92 -1.56 -2.27 4.54
CA PHE A 92 -2.99 -2.19 4.25
C PHE A 92 -3.26 -1.73 2.82
N ARG A 93 -2.56 -0.69 2.33
CA ARG A 93 -2.68 -0.24 0.94
C ARG A 93 -2.34 -1.35 -0.05
N HIS A 94 -1.23 -2.05 0.17
CA HIS A 94 -0.79 -3.12 -0.70
C HIS A 94 -1.81 -4.27 -0.73
N GLN A 95 -2.26 -4.70 0.45
CA GLN A 95 -3.28 -5.75 0.60
C GLN A 95 -4.62 -5.34 -0.02
N LEU A 96 -5.01 -4.07 0.13
CA LEU A 96 -6.24 -3.54 -0.47
C LEU A 96 -6.19 -3.61 -2.00
N LEU A 97 -5.08 -3.18 -2.61
CA LEU A 97 -4.88 -3.29 -4.07
C LEU A 97 -4.82 -4.74 -4.55
N GLN A 98 -4.15 -5.61 -3.79
CA GLN A 98 -4.03 -7.02 -4.13
C GLN A 98 -5.39 -7.72 -4.14
N VAL A 99 -6.19 -7.52 -3.08
CA VAL A 99 -7.56 -8.07 -3.04
C VAL A 99 -8.39 -7.49 -4.16
N ASP A 100 -8.31 -6.17 -4.38
CA ASP A 100 -9.06 -5.49 -5.42
C ASP A 100 -8.83 -6.12 -6.82
N GLU A 101 -7.57 -6.37 -7.16
CA GLU A 101 -7.21 -6.97 -8.44
C GLU A 101 -7.82 -8.37 -8.64
N LEU A 102 -8.03 -9.11 -7.55
CA LEU A 102 -8.50 -10.49 -7.57
C LEU A 102 -10.03 -10.61 -7.59
N VAL A 103 -10.76 -9.71 -6.92
CA VAL A 103 -12.22 -9.83 -6.75
C VAL A 103 -13.06 -8.78 -7.47
N ASP A 104 -12.43 -7.79 -8.11
CA ASP A 104 -13.18 -6.76 -8.82
C ASP A 104 -13.89 -7.30 -10.08
N GLU A 105 -15.21 -7.40 -10.00
CA GLU A 105 -16.05 -7.87 -11.10
C GLU A 105 -16.29 -6.79 -12.16
N SER A 106 -16.01 -5.52 -11.86
CA SER A 106 -16.23 -4.39 -12.79
C SER A 106 -15.14 -4.22 -13.85
N ARG A 107 -14.08 -5.03 -13.79
CA ARG A 107 -12.94 -4.94 -14.71
C ARG A 107 -13.39 -5.11 -16.17
N PRO A 108 -13.07 -4.16 -17.07
CA PRO A 108 -13.43 -4.26 -18.49
C PRO A 108 -12.92 -5.56 -19.13
N ARG A 109 -13.80 -6.26 -19.85
CA ARG A 109 -13.50 -7.50 -20.55
C ARG A 109 -13.62 -7.33 -22.06
N ALA A 110 -12.93 -8.17 -22.81
CA ALA A 110 -13.09 -8.20 -24.26
C ALA A 110 -14.54 -8.57 -24.63
N SER A 111 -15.09 -7.84 -25.58
CA SER A 111 -16.44 -8.06 -26.14
C SER A 111 -16.33 -8.05 -27.67
N PRO A 112 -17.17 -8.81 -28.40
CA PRO A 112 -17.17 -8.83 -29.87
C PRO A 112 -17.31 -7.44 -30.50
N THR A 113 -17.90 -6.48 -29.79
CA THR A 113 -18.15 -5.11 -30.26
C THR A 113 -17.05 -4.12 -29.89
N THR A 114 -16.03 -4.53 -29.12
CA THR A 114 -14.99 -3.64 -28.58
C THR A 114 -13.66 -3.88 -29.27
N THR A 115 -13.10 -2.83 -29.88
CA THR A 115 -11.76 -2.90 -30.47
C THR A 115 -10.69 -3.05 -29.38
N LYS A 116 -9.51 -3.58 -29.75
CA LYS A 116 -8.37 -3.70 -28.84
C LYS A 116 -7.97 -2.35 -28.21
N ALA A 117 -8.01 -1.27 -29.00
CA ALA A 117 -7.69 0.08 -28.53
C ALA A 117 -8.71 0.59 -27.50
N GLN A 118 -10.01 0.40 -27.74
CA GLN A 118 -11.06 0.77 -26.80
C GLN A 118 -10.94 -0.01 -25.48
N LEU A 119 -10.63 -1.31 -25.56
CA LEU A 119 -10.41 -2.13 -24.36
C LEU A 119 -9.21 -1.63 -23.55
N GLN A 120 -8.09 -1.27 -24.20
CA GLN A 120 -6.92 -0.73 -23.52
C GLN A 120 -7.22 0.60 -22.81
N VAL A 121 -7.96 1.50 -23.46
CA VAL A 121 -8.38 2.77 -22.83
C VAL A 121 -9.31 2.50 -21.64
N ALA A 122 -10.28 1.59 -21.79
CA ALA A 122 -11.19 1.21 -20.71
C ALA A 122 -10.43 0.63 -19.50
N LEU A 123 -9.48 -0.28 -19.74
CA LEU A 123 -8.63 -0.86 -18.70
C LEU A 123 -7.76 0.19 -18.00
N ALA A 124 -7.17 1.11 -18.76
CA ALA A 124 -6.35 2.18 -18.19
C ALA A 124 -7.19 3.13 -17.31
N ASN A 125 -8.37 3.53 -17.78
CA ASN A 125 -9.30 4.38 -17.04
C ASN A 125 -9.82 3.68 -15.78
N HIS A 126 -10.19 2.41 -15.90
CA HIS A 126 -10.62 1.58 -14.77
C HIS A 126 -9.51 1.48 -13.73
N THR A 127 -8.29 1.07 -14.11
CA THR A 127 -7.13 0.98 -13.21
C THR A 127 -6.86 2.29 -12.49
N ARG A 128 -6.88 3.41 -13.23
CA ARG A 128 -6.70 4.76 -12.65
C ARG A 128 -7.79 5.08 -11.63
N SER A 129 -9.05 4.76 -11.94
CA SER A 129 -10.18 4.98 -11.04
C SER A 129 -10.02 4.18 -9.74
N ARG A 130 -9.64 2.90 -9.82
CA ARG A 130 -9.39 2.05 -8.65
C ARG A 130 -8.26 2.60 -7.77
N LEU A 131 -7.13 2.99 -8.37
CA LEU A 131 -6.01 3.61 -7.65
C LEU A 131 -6.43 4.89 -6.92
N MET A 132 -7.21 5.76 -7.58
CA MET A 132 -7.73 6.97 -6.96
C MET A 132 -8.67 6.68 -5.78
N LEU A 133 -9.47 5.61 -5.84
CA LEU A 133 -10.30 5.19 -4.70
C LEU A 133 -9.42 4.73 -3.54
N VAL A 134 -8.43 3.88 -3.78
CA VAL A 134 -7.48 3.42 -2.75
C VAL A 134 -6.72 4.58 -2.11
N ASP A 135 -6.23 5.53 -2.91
CA ASP A 135 -5.51 6.68 -2.36
C ASP A 135 -6.45 7.56 -1.50
N ARG A 136 -7.72 7.71 -1.89
CA ARG A 136 -8.72 8.40 -1.05
C ARG A 136 -9.04 7.66 0.25
N VAL A 137 -9.06 6.32 0.25
CA VAL A 137 -9.22 5.53 1.50
C VAL A 137 -8.14 5.90 2.52
N LEU A 138 -6.96 6.30 2.05
CA LEU A 138 -5.81 6.68 2.86
C LEU A 138 -5.68 8.19 3.09
N GLY A 139 -6.72 8.99 2.82
CA GLY A 139 -6.70 10.44 3.00
C GLY A 139 -6.24 11.24 1.79
N GLY A 140 -6.12 10.62 0.61
CA GLY A 140 -5.93 11.33 -0.66
C GLY A 140 -4.49 11.77 -0.95
N SER A 141 -3.49 11.28 -0.21
CA SER A 141 -2.08 11.52 -0.54
C SER A 141 -1.71 10.73 -1.80
N GLY A 142 -1.74 11.42 -2.94
CA GLY A 142 -1.42 10.86 -4.27
C GLY A 142 0.05 10.52 -4.48
N ASP A 143 0.93 10.82 -3.51
CA ASP A 143 2.30 10.34 -3.48
C ASP A 143 2.60 9.68 -2.13
N LEU A 144 2.81 8.36 -2.21
CA LEU A 144 3.21 7.49 -1.11
C LEU A 144 4.49 7.93 -0.40
N SER A 145 5.39 8.63 -1.13
CA SER A 145 6.61 9.21 -0.58
C SER A 145 6.33 10.38 0.37
N THR A 146 5.11 10.93 0.29
CA THR A 146 4.55 12.01 1.10
C THR A 146 3.36 11.57 1.96
N ILE A 147 3.22 10.28 2.31
CA ILE A 147 2.36 9.90 3.44
C ILE A 147 2.92 10.62 4.67
N THR A 148 2.33 11.78 4.94
CA THR A 148 2.57 12.57 6.13
C THR A 148 1.58 12.09 7.16
N PHE A 149 2.00 12.02 8.42
CA PHE A 149 1.22 11.53 9.56
C PHE A 149 -0.13 12.25 9.82
N VAL A 150 -0.47 13.23 8.98
CA VAL A 150 -1.64 14.09 9.12
C VAL A 150 -2.87 13.44 8.49
N ASP A 151 -2.70 12.70 7.39
CA ASP A 151 -3.80 12.03 6.69
C ASP A 151 -3.77 10.52 6.98
N LEU A 152 -4.52 10.12 8.00
CA LEU A 152 -4.66 8.73 8.40
C LEU A 152 -5.81 8.02 7.66
N GLY A 153 -6.56 8.75 6.82
CA GLY A 153 -7.71 8.23 6.11
C GLY A 153 -8.66 7.49 7.05
N ILE A 154 -9.00 6.25 6.71
CA ILE A 154 -9.89 5.40 7.53
C ILE A 154 -9.35 5.13 8.95
N ALA A 155 -8.07 5.39 9.23
CA ALA A 155 -7.47 5.24 10.55
C ALA A 155 -7.46 6.55 11.37
N ALA A 156 -8.17 7.59 10.93
CA ALA A 156 -8.26 8.87 11.62
C ALA A 156 -9.05 8.77 12.94
N ASP A 157 -8.60 9.55 13.94
CA ASP A 157 -9.16 9.49 15.29
C ASP A 157 -10.57 10.10 15.35
N LYS A 158 -10.77 11.24 14.68
CA LYS A 158 -12.06 11.95 14.69
C LYS A 158 -12.98 11.36 13.64
N TRP A 159 -14.24 11.16 14.02
CA TRP A 159 -15.28 10.69 13.10
C TRP A 159 -15.34 11.50 11.81
N LEU A 160 -15.27 12.84 11.89
CA LEU A 160 -15.35 13.73 10.73
C LEU A 160 -14.24 13.49 9.70
N ASP A 161 -13.04 13.13 10.16
CA ASP A 161 -11.90 12.85 9.29
C ASP A 161 -11.99 11.40 8.76
N ARG A 162 -12.52 10.49 9.59
CA ARG A 162 -12.63 9.06 9.26
C ARG A 162 -13.79 8.75 8.32
N VAL A 163 -14.88 9.51 8.36
CA VAL A 163 -16.06 9.29 7.52
C VAL A 163 -15.84 9.68 6.06
N GLU A 164 -14.99 10.68 5.80
CA GLU A 164 -14.67 11.16 4.45
C GLU A 164 -14.11 10.07 3.51
N PRO A 165 -13.18 9.20 3.93
CA PRO A 165 -12.67 8.11 3.09
C PRO A 165 -13.63 6.92 2.92
N LEU A 166 -14.61 6.72 3.82
CA LEU A 166 -15.48 5.54 3.80
C LEU A 166 -16.28 5.37 2.50
N PRO A 167 -16.85 6.43 1.86
CA PRO A 167 -17.47 6.30 0.55
C PRO A 167 -16.53 5.76 -0.54
N SER A 168 -15.24 6.11 -0.49
CA SER A 168 -14.25 5.55 -1.44
C SER A 168 -13.97 4.08 -1.15
N PHE A 169 -13.91 3.72 0.14
CA PHE A 169 -13.73 2.33 0.57
C PHE A 169 -14.93 1.46 0.16
N TRP A 170 -16.13 1.94 0.42
CA TRP A 170 -17.39 1.33 -0.02
C TRP A 170 -17.44 1.17 -1.54
N LYS A 171 -17.18 2.23 -2.31
CA LYS A 171 -17.24 2.21 -3.77
C LYS A 171 -16.20 1.28 -4.41
N LEU A 172 -15.06 1.09 -3.75
CA LEU A 172 -14.11 0.06 -4.13
C LEU A 172 -14.78 -1.32 -3.98
N MET A 173 -15.26 -1.63 -2.78
CA MET A 173 -15.81 -2.94 -2.46
C MET A 173 -17.18 -3.23 -3.08
N ASP A 174 -17.87 -2.21 -3.60
CA ASP A 174 -19.20 -2.36 -4.20
C ASP A 174 -19.18 -3.27 -5.44
N SER A 175 -18.09 -3.21 -6.21
CA SER A 175 -17.86 -4.07 -7.36
C SER A 175 -17.25 -5.44 -7.02
N TRP A 176 -16.98 -5.72 -5.74
CA TRP A 176 -16.45 -7.00 -5.32
C TRP A 176 -17.57 -8.02 -5.18
N SER A 177 -17.25 -9.27 -5.53
CA SER A 177 -18.12 -10.42 -5.29
C SER A 177 -18.39 -10.62 -3.79
N GLY A 178 -19.58 -11.08 -3.42
CA GLY A 178 -19.91 -11.49 -2.05
C GLY A 178 -21.21 -10.89 -1.52
N THR A 179 -21.69 -11.43 -0.40
CA THR A 179 -22.90 -10.96 0.27
C THR A 179 -22.62 -9.68 1.03
N LYS A 180 -23.44 -8.66 0.79
CA LYS A 180 -23.37 -7.35 1.44
C LYS A 180 -24.54 -7.20 2.41
N ASP A 181 -24.28 -6.63 3.58
CA ASP A 181 -25.32 -6.44 4.61
C ASP A 181 -26.39 -5.43 4.18
N SER A 182 -27.53 -5.45 4.85
CA SER A 182 -28.67 -4.57 4.55
C SER A 182 -28.34 -3.08 4.61
N ILE A 183 -27.37 -2.69 5.44
CA ILE A 183 -26.94 -1.29 5.60
C ILE A 183 -25.84 -0.88 4.61
N TRP A 184 -25.48 -1.72 3.63
CA TRP A 184 -24.38 -1.45 2.69
C TRP A 184 -24.53 -0.11 1.94
N ASN A 185 -25.73 0.18 1.44
CA ASN A 185 -26.01 1.34 0.59
C ASN A 185 -26.03 2.69 1.34
N ARG A 186 -25.77 2.70 2.64
CA ARG A 186 -25.67 3.92 3.47
C ARG A 186 -24.55 4.85 3.02
N GLY A 187 -23.58 4.38 2.24
CA GLY A 187 -22.53 5.22 1.64
C GLY A 187 -23.04 6.28 0.66
N ALA A 188 -24.28 6.15 0.19
CA ALA A 188 -24.96 7.17 -0.61
C ALA A 188 -25.63 8.27 0.25
N ASP A 189 -25.75 8.07 1.56
CA ASP A 189 -26.42 9.00 2.46
C ASP A 189 -25.54 10.24 2.71
N SER A 190 -25.99 11.41 2.24
CA SER A 190 -25.23 12.67 2.35
C SER A 190 -25.10 13.21 3.78
N ASN A 191 -25.83 12.66 4.74
CA ASN A 191 -25.87 13.09 6.13
C ASN A 191 -25.11 12.18 7.10
N ILE A 192 -24.42 11.14 6.61
CA ILE A 192 -23.75 10.15 7.46
C ILE A 192 -22.68 10.78 8.38
N SER A 193 -22.03 11.85 7.93
CA SER A 193 -21.10 12.65 8.74
C SER A 193 -21.74 13.28 9.98
N LYS A 194 -23.06 13.50 9.96
CA LYS A 194 -23.84 14.06 11.07
C LYS A 194 -24.44 12.99 11.98
N MET A 195 -24.25 11.70 11.68
CA MET A 195 -24.83 10.57 12.41
C MET A 195 -23.76 9.57 12.86
N PRO A 196 -22.91 9.90 13.86
CA PRO A 196 -21.75 9.08 14.23
C PRO A 196 -22.10 7.63 14.55
N SER A 197 -23.14 7.38 15.36
CA SER A 197 -23.49 6.01 15.77
C SER A 197 -23.87 5.11 14.58
N VAL A 198 -24.62 5.66 13.62
CA VAL A 198 -25.03 4.95 12.40
C VAL A 198 -23.84 4.79 11.45
N GLY A 199 -23.03 5.84 11.33
CA GLY A 199 -21.84 5.83 10.49
C GLY A 199 -20.76 4.84 10.97
N GLU A 200 -20.54 4.72 12.28
CA GLU A 200 -19.62 3.75 12.87
C GLU A 200 -20.13 2.31 12.75
N GLU A 201 -21.45 2.10 12.74
CA GLU A 201 -22.04 0.78 12.44
C GLU A 201 -21.80 0.41 10.96
N TRP A 202 -22.00 1.37 10.05
CA TRP A 202 -21.70 1.18 8.65
C TRP A 202 -20.21 0.93 8.41
N GLU A 203 -19.32 1.69 9.05
CA GLU A 203 -17.87 1.46 9.04
C GLU A 203 -17.51 0.03 9.44
N ARG A 204 -18.12 -0.49 10.52
CA ARG A 204 -17.92 -1.88 10.95
C ARG A 204 -18.33 -2.90 9.89
N VAL A 205 -19.45 -2.67 9.20
CA VAL A 205 -19.89 -3.52 8.09
C VAL A 205 -18.90 -3.50 6.93
N LEU A 206 -18.42 -2.31 6.54
CA LEU A 206 -17.40 -2.18 5.49
C LEU A 206 -16.11 -2.93 5.86
N VAL A 207 -15.60 -2.73 7.08
CA VAL A 207 -14.39 -3.38 7.56
C VAL A 207 -14.58 -4.90 7.65
N HIS A 208 -15.72 -5.37 8.15
CA HIS A 208 -16.02 -6.79 8.23
C HIS A 208 -16.04 -7.44 6.83
N PHE A 209 -16.71 -6.81 5.86
CA PHE A 209 -16.73 -7.28 4.47
C PHE A 209 -15.31 -7.33 3.87
N TYR A 210 -14.50 -6.29 4.08
CA TYR A 210 -13.10 -6.27 3.63
C TYR A 210 -12.29 -7.42 4.24
N VAL A 211 -12.34 -7.57 5.57
CA VAL A 211 -11.55 -8.59 6.30
C VAL A 211 -11.94 -9.99 5.86
N GLN A 212 -13.25 -10.26 5.76
CA GLN A 212 -13.74 -11.55 5.30
C GLN A 212 -13.31 -11.83 3.85
N THR A 213 -13.44 -10.84 2.96
CA THR A 213 -13.06 -10.99 1.55
C THR A 213 -11.55 -11.21 1.41
N HIS A 214 -10.72 -10.42 2.10
CA HIS A 214 -9.28 -10.60 2.13
C HIS A 214 -8.91 -12.00 2.63
N PHE A 215 -9.48 -12.44 3.76
CA PHE A 215 -9.20 -13.76 4.30
C PHE A 215 -9.58 -14.87 3.31
N ASN A 216 -10.75 -14.78 2.68
CA ASN A 216 -11.22 -15.77 1.71
C ASN A 216 -10.32 -15.89 0.48
N VAL A 217 -9.75 -14.78 0.02
CA VAL A 217 -8.99 -14.71 -1.23
C VAL A 217 -7.50 -14.94 -1.02
N ILE A 218 -6.95 -14.37 0.05
CA ILE A 218 -5.51 -14.35 0.34
C ILE A 218 -5.11 -15.48 1.30
N GLY A 219 -6.02 -15.95 2.15
CA GLY A 219 -5.80 -17.06 3.08
C GLY A 219 -5.22 -16.67 4.44
N TYR A 220 -5.12 -15.38 4.75
CA TYR A 220 -4.75 -14.87 6.08
C TYR A 220 -5.42 -13.53 6.39
N ALA A 221 -5.41 -13.12 7.67
CA ALA A 221 -6.04 -11.89 8.13
C ALA A 221 -5.27 -10.64 7.65
N PRO A 222 -5.94 -9.59 7.13
CA PRO A 222 -5.26 -8.38 6.71
C PRO A 222 -4.66 -7.62 7.89
N VAL A 223 -3.67 -6.78 7.59
CA VAL A 223 -3.15 -5.78 8.53
C VAL A 223 -4.05 -4.56 8.46
N LEU A 224 -4.81 -4.32 9.52
CA LEU A 224 -5.61 -3.10 9.63
C LEU A 224 -4.77 -1.98 10.25
N PRO A 225 -4.81 -0.77 9.66
CA PRO A 225 -4.15 0.38 10.25
C PRO A 225 -4.88 0.73 11.54
N ARG A 226 -4.15 0.74 12.65
CA ARG A 226 -4.69 1.06 13.98
C ARG A 226 -3.83 2.08 14.69
N LYS A 227 -4.41 2.70 15.72
CA LYS A 227 -3.64 3.45 16.70
C LYS A 227 -2.82 2.49 17.57
N ILE A 228 -1.57 2.84 17.84
CA ILE A 228 -0.64 2.11 18.73
C ILE A 228 -0.15 3.09 19.82
#